data_AF-A0A815QPP2-F1
#
_entry.id   AF-A0A815QPP2-F1
#
_cell.length_a   1.000
_cell.length_b   1.000
_cell.length_c   1.000
_cell.angle_alpha   90.00
_cell.angle_beta   90.00
_cell.angle_gamma   90.00
#
_symmetry.space_group_name_H-M   'P 1'
#
loop_
_entity.id
_entity.type
_entity.pdbx_description
1 polymer ?
#
loop_
_entity_poly.entity_id
_entity_poly.type
_entity_poly.pdbx_seq_one_letter_code
_entity_poly.pdbx_strand_id
1 'polypeptide(L)'
;MRSDITGRQSIHALPCSAKFSLFVTPSWAHDLFLLFQIVVTNSNAWSAIGHSLVSEIAMTRLTDSSKIFVKDLLPSNVNGNMSMVSSWADYMLYTDTNPDGYLNWNWSGEHHYINIPDYVCQYVPNRDCLDNNCIDGAIQNYTRRLANTSLDHVQRQEALQFLVHYVGDVHQPLHVAFTSDRGGNTVRGNFFSVRTNLHSLWDTHILQRRIDTDFNQSAAIYFHYLTTLISSKYVDNITQWLTCYNQTLFSACSALWAQEDIDLVCKTVYIAEDAHFMNSSSNFTLGSNYYYRTWPIVEYRLIQGGIRLGKMINLIEEYGRYTAKATLYNSQPLLIVIVTVCVLHIKQLIIV
;
A
#
# COMPACT_ATOMS: atom_id res chain seq x y z
N MET A 1 -63.92 -4.00 -32.08
CA MET A 1 -64.75 -3.16 -32.96
C MET A 1 -65.58 -2.24 -32.08
N ARG A 2 -65.45 -0.92 -32.34
CA ARG A 2 -66.38 0.21 -32.04
C ARG A 2 -66.84 0.38 -30.58
N SER A 3 -66.36 1.39 -29.84
CA SER A 3 -66.60 2.85 -29.97
C SER A 3 -68.06 3.24 -29.69
N ASP A 4 -68.28 4.09 -28.68
CA ASP A 4 -68.76 5.49 -28.83
C ASP A 4 -68.94 6.12 -27.41
N ILE A 5 -68.23 7.20 -27.02
CA ILE A 5 -68.51 8.65 -27.22
C ILE A 5 -69.81 9.08 -26.46
N THR A 6 -69.84 9.96 -25.45
CA THR A 6 -69.70 11.46 -25.42
C THR A 6 -69.86 11.94 -23.95
N GLY A 7 -69.09 12.92 -23.44
CA GLY A 7 -69.50 14.35 -23.24
C GLY A 7 -70.28 14.59 -21.91
N ARG A 8 -70.16 15.65 -21.08
CA ARG A 8 -69.63 17.02 -21.19
C ARG A 8 -69.64 17.70 -19.78
N GLN A 9 -68.67 18.60 -19.52
CA GLN A 9 -68.74 19.94 -18.86
C GLN A 9 -69.61 20.15 -17.58
N SER A 10 -69.06 20.42 -16.38
CA SER A 10 -68.48 21.66 -15.82
C SER A 10 -69.48 22.81 -15.55
N ILE A 11 -69.55 23.31 -14.29
CA ILE A 11 -69.37 24.73 -13.85
C ILE A 11 -70.05 25.09 -12.48
N HIS A 12 -69.23 25.66 -11.60
CA HIS A 12 -69.39 26.64 -10.49
C HIS A 12 -70.62 26.69 -9.55
N ALA A 13 -70.35 26.77 -8.23
CA ALA A 13 -70.53 28.00 -7.42
C ALA A 13 -70.01 27.85 -5.97
N LEU A 14 -69.18 28.81 -5.53
CA LEU A 14 -68.92 29.18 -4.12
C LEU A 14 -70.08 30.09 -3.63
N PRO A 15 -70.41 30.16 -2.32
CA PRO A 15 -69.73 31.13 -1.45
C PRO A 15 -69.53 30.72 0.03
N CYS A 16 -68.36 31.10 0.54
CA CYS A 16 -68.07 31.83 1.80
C CYS A 16 -69.10 31.82 2.95
N SER A 17 -68.71 31.34 4.14
CA SER A 17 -68.66 32.17 5.35
C SER A 17 -67.96 31.46 6.52
N ALA A 18 -67.17 32.24 7.24
CA ALA A 18 -66.20 31.86 8.25
C ALA A 18 -66.80 31.53 9.61
N LYS A 19 -66.12 30.66 10.37
CA LYS A 19 -66.00 30.79 11.84
C LYS A 19 -64.58 30.43 12.27
N PHE A 20 -63.86 31.44 12.74
CA PHE A 20 -62.62 31.33 13.50
C PHE A 20 -62.96 30.87 14.93
N SER A 21 -62.18 29.95 15.48
CA SER A 21 -62.04 29.79 16.93
C SER A 21 -60.58 29.46 17.21
N LEU A 22 -59.92 30.43 17.85
CA LEU A 22 -58.56 30.37 18.36
C LEU A 22 -58.54 29.50 19.62
N PHE A 23 -57.65 28.51 19.68
CA PHE A 23 -57.10 28.01 20.93
C PHE A 23 -55.57 28.06 20.89
N VAL A 24 -55.03 28.54 21.99
CA VAL A 24 -53.66 28.96 22.25
C VAL A 24 -52.87 27.77 22.80
N THR A 25 -51.74 27.46 22.13
CA THR A 25 -50.42 26.87 22.53
C THR A 25 -50.32 25.81 23.66
N PRO A 26 -49.27 24.95 23.69
CA PRO A 26 -47.91 25.38 24.03
C PRO A 26 -46.80 24.89 23.08
N SER A 27 -45.85 25.80 22.87
CA SER A 27 -44.64 25.75 22.08
C SER A 27 -43.47 25.06 22.80
N TRP A 28 -43.25 23.77 22.58
CA TRP A 28 -42.06 23.06 23.08
C TRP A 28 -41.69 21.90 22.14
N ALA A 29 -41.36 22.23 20.90
CA ALA A 29 -40.63 21.32 20.00
C ALA A 29 -39.41 22.09 19.52
N HIS A 30 -38.44 22.28 20.41
CA HIS A 30 -37.09 22.58 19.97
C HIS A 30 -36.55 21.28 19.40
N ASP A 31 -36.55 21.21 18.07
CA ASP A 31 -35.82 20.22 17.29
C ASP A 31 -34.35 20.25 17.71
N LEU A 32 -34.02 19.43 18.71
CA LEU A 32 -32.65 19.10 19.05
C LEU A 32 -32.18 18.11 17.98
N PHE A 33 -31.84 18.64 16.80
CA PHE A 33 -30.98 17.96 15.84
C PHE A 33 -29.62 17.79 16.51
N LEU A 34 -29.50 16.77 17.36
CA LEU A 34 -28.21 16.21 17.75
C LEU A 34 -27.61 15.66 16.46
N LEU A 35 -26.80 16.50 15.82
CA LEU A 35 -25.73 16.09 14.92
C LEU A 35 -24.86 15.10 15.69
N PHE A 36 -25.24 13.82 15.65
CA PHE A 36 -24.35 12.73 15.94
C PHE A 36 -23.31 12.76 14.83
N GLN A 37 -22.29 13.61 15.00
CA GLN A 37 -21.06 13.52 14.25
C GLN A 37 -20.49 12.16 14.62
N ILE A 38 -20.85 11.15 13.84
CA ILE A 38 -20.10 9.91 13.77
C ILE A 38 -18.74 10.35 13.25
N VAL A 39 -17.82 10.67 14.18
CA VAL A 39 -16.42 10.66 13.88
C VAL A 39 -16.10 9.19 13.63
N VAL A 40 -16.22 8.78 12.38
CA VAL A 40 -15.70 7.49 11.92
C VAL A 40 -14.20 7.60 12.12
N THR A 41 -13.74 7.13 13.27
CA THR A 41 -12.32 6.94 13.51
C THR A 41 -11.94 5.70 12.71
N ASN A 42 -11.60 5.90 11.43
CA ASN A 42 -10.92 4.87 10.66
C ASN A 42 -9.64 4.54 11.42
N SER A 43 -9.55 3.34 11.98
CA SER A 43 -8.37 2.89 12.71
C SER A 43 -7.24 2.68 11.71
N ASN A 44 -6.40 3.71 11.55
CA ASN A 44 -5.33 3.70 10.56
C ASN A 44 -4.04 3.08 11.16
N ALA A 45 -3.91 1.78 10.96
CA ALA A 45 -2.69 0.99 11.03
C ALA A 45 -1.59 1.44 10.04
N TRP A 46 -0.43 0.78 10.07
CA TRP A 46 0.52 0.64 8.96
C TRP A 46 -0.21 0.41 7.65
N SER A 47 -1.47 -0.08 7.70
CA SER A 47 -2.61 0.21 6.82
C SER A 47 -2.58 1.62 6.16
N ALA A 48 -3.64 2.42 6.11
CA ALA A 48 -3.67 3.56 5.18
C ALA A 48 -2.50 4.56 5.32
N ILE A 49 -2.08 4.91 6.54
CA ILE A 49 -1.05 5.95 6.75
C ILE A 49 0.37 5.42 6.53
N GLY A 50 0.70 4.23 7.04
CA GLY A 50 2.05 3.66 6.89
C GLY A 50 2.41 3.42 5.43
N HIS A 51 1.51 2.77 4.68
CA HIS A 51 1.65 2.58 3.24
C HIS A 51 1.72 3.92 2.48
N SER A 52 0.91 4.91 2.85
CA SER A 52 0.96 6.26 2.25
C SER A 52 2.35 6.88 2.45
N LEU A 53 2.90 6.83 3.66
CA LEU A 53 4.21 7.40 3.98
C LEU A 53 5.36 6.69 3.24
N VAL A 54 5.36 5.35 3.21
CA VAL A 54 6.33 4.57 2.41
C VAL A 54 6.29 4.98 0.95
N SER A 55 5.08 5.07 0.40
CA SER A 55 4.83 5.47 -0.98
C SER A 55 5.24 6.92 -1.27
N GLU A 56 4.93 7.86 -0.38
CA GLU A 56 5.34 9.26 -0.49
C GLU A 56 6.85 9.41 -0.48
N ILE A 57 7.54 8.71 0.42
CA ILE A 57 9.01 8.67 0.46
C ILE A 57 9.54 8.11 -0.86
N ALA A 58 8.97 7.01 -1.37
CA ALA A 58 9.38 6.43 -2.65
C ALA A 58 9.22 7.41 -3.82
N MET A 59 8.12 8.18 -3.87
CA MET A 59 7.89 9.20 -4.91
C MET A 59 8.98 10.28 -4.93
N THR A 60 9.54 10.67 -3.77
CA THR A 60 10.66 11.63 -3.72
C THR A 60 11.96 11.10 -4.35
N ARG A 61 12.03 9.79 -4.62
CA ARG A 61 13.22 9.10 -5.13
C ARG A 61 13.09 8.65 -6.58
N LEU A 62 11.92 8.83 -7.20
CA LEU A 62 11.70 8.46 -8.60
C LEU A 62 12.46 9.37 -9.55
N THR A 63 13.07 8.78 -10.58
CA THR A 63 13.56 9.52 -11.76
C THR A 63 12.39 10.11 -12.54
N ASP A 64 12.64 11.10 -13.40
CA ASP A 64 11.56 11.68 -14.20
C ASP A 64 10.92 10.66 -15.16
N SER A 65 11.70 9.71 -15.69
CA SER A 65 11.17 8.58 -16.46
C SER A 65 10.25 7.69 -15.61
N SER A 66 10.64 7.41 -14.36
CA SER A 66 9.85 6.58 -13.44
C SER A 66 8.58 7.26 -12.95
N LYS A 67 8.59 8.60 -12.81
CA LYS A 67 7.36 9.36 -12.52
C LYS A 67 6.35 9.24 -13.66
N ILE A 68 6.81 9.32 -14.91
CA ILE A 68 5.95 9.14 -16.09
C ILE A 68 5.44 7.70 -16.14
N PHE A 69 6.34 6.72 -15.98
CA PHE A 69 5.99 5.30 -15.96
C PHE A 69 4.90 4.97 -14.92
N VAL A 70 5.05 5.46 -13.69
CA VAL A 70 4.06 5.30 -12.62
C VAL A 70 2.75 6.00 -12.98
N LYS A 71 2.81 7.25 -13.46
CA LYS A 71 1.62 8.02 -13.84
C LYS A 71 0.83 7.36 -14.96
N ASP A 72 1.51 6.77 -15.94
CA ASP A 72 0.88 6.11 -17.09
C ASP A 72 0.22 4.78 -16.69
N LEU A 73 0.77 4.07 -15.69
CA LEU A 73 0.20 2.82 -15.20
C LEU A 73 -0.93 3.01 -14.20
N LEU A 74 -0.90 4.07 -13.39
CA LEU A 74 -1.91 4.28 -12.37
C LEU A 74 -3.23 4.86 -12.92
N PRO A 75 -4.36 4.64 -12.22
CA PRO A 75 -5.62 5.27 -12.55
C PRO A 75 -5.51 6.79 -12.72
N SER A 76 -6.12 7.35 -13.75
CA SER A 76 -5.96 8.77 -14.11
C SER A 76 -6.41 9.73 -13.00
N ASN A 77 -7.37 9.32 -12.16
CA ASN A 77 -7.88 10.10 -11.03
C ASN A 77 -6.86 10.28 -9.89
N VAL A 78 -5.81 9.46 -9.82
CA VAL A 78 -4.73 9.64 -8.81
C VAL A 78 -3.56 10.45 -9.34
N ASN A 79 -3.52 10.77 -10.65
CA ASN A 79 -2.50 11.60 -11.30
C ASN A 79 -1.05 11.22 -10.94
N GLY A 80 -0.75 9.92 -10.91
CA GLY A 80 0.57 9.39 -10.55
C GLY A 80 0.91 9.43 -9.06
N ASN A 81 -0.03 9.82 -8.20
CA ASN A 81 0.16 9.74 -6.75
C ASN A 81 0.01 8.29 -6.28
N MET A 82 1.16 7.63 -6.06
CA MET A 82 1.20 6.25 -5.56
C MET A 82 0.57 6.10 -4.17
N SER A 83 0.57 7.15 -3.34
CA SER A 83 0.08 7.05 -1.97
C SER A 83 -1.43 6.76 -1.92
N MET A 84 -2.17 7.24 -2.92
CA MET A 84 -3.62 7.01 -3.07
C MET A 84 -4.00 5.56 -3.41
N VAL A 85 -3.05 4.76 -3.89
CA VAL A 85 -3.27 3.33 -4.21
C VAL A 85 -2.49 2.39 -3.31
N SER A 86 -1.75 2.96 -2.34
CA SER A 86 -0.81 2.19 -1.51
C SER A 86 -1.48 1.18 -0.59
N SER A 87 -2.78 1.34 -0.31
CA SER A 87 -3.61 0.40 0.46
C SER A 87 -4.58 -0.41 -0.41
N TRP A 88 -4.45 -0.35 -1.74
CA TRP A 88 -5.37 -1.03 -2.64
C TRP A 88 -5.40 -2.56 -2.42
N ALA A 89 -4.25 -3.18 -2.15
CA ALA A 89 -4.18 -4.63 -1.93
C ALA A 89 -5.02 -5.07 -0.72
N ASP A 90 -4.92 -4.36 0.41
CA ASP A 90 -5.80 -4.57 1.57
C ASP A 90 -7.27 -4.32 1.23
N TYR A 91 -7.59 -3.22 0.55
CA TYR A 91 -8.97 -2.91 0.18
C TYR A 91 -9.63 -3.98 -0.67
N MET A 92 -8.85 -4.76 -1.44
CA MET A 92 -9.41 -5.84 -2.22
C MET A 92 -9.76 -7.08 -1.38
N LEU A 93 -9.17 -7.25 -0.20
CA LEU A 93 -9.28 -8.47 0.61
C LEU A 93 -10.48 -8.54 1.56
N TYR A 94 -11.04 -7.40 1.94
CA TYR A 94 -12.02 -7.36 3.02
C TYR A 94 -13.44 -7.03 2.55
N THR A 95 -14.43 -7.63 3.22
CA THR A 95 -15.86 -7.45 2.91
C THR A 95 -16.36 -6.03 3.10
N ASP A 96 -15.74 -5.26 3.99
CA ASP A 96 -16.12 -3.88 4.31
C ASP A 96 -15.65 -2.88 3.23
N THR A 97 -14.59 -3.22 2.51
CA THR A 97 -13.95 -2.36 1.51
C THR A 97 -14.19 -2.86 0.07
N ASN A 98 -14.43 -4.15 -0.12
CA ASN A 98 -14.77 -4.79 -1.40
C ASN A 98 -15.88 -5.86 -1.25
N PRO A 99 -17.10 -5.47 -0.83
CA PRO A 99 -18.17 -6.40 -0.46
C PRO A 99 -18.53 -7.42 -1.55
N ASP A 100 -18.52 -6.99 -2.81
CA ASP A 100 -18.95 -7.81 -3.95
C ASP A 100 -17.81 -8.58 -4.62
N GLY A 101 -16.55 -8.25 -4.30
CA GLY A 101 -15.38 -8.75 -5.02
C GLY A 101 -14.34 -9.45 -4.16
N TYR A 102 -14.39 -9.34 -2.82
CA TYR A 102 -13.27 -9.76 -1.96
C TYR A 102 -12.89 -11.24 -2.10
N LEU A 103 -13.87 -12.11 -2.33
CA LEU A 103 -13.62 -13.55 -2.54
C LEU A 103 -12.73 -13.83 -3.76
N ASN A 104 -12.74 -12.95 -4.77
CA ASN A 104 -11.88 -13.07 -5.95
C ASN A 104 -10.41 -12.77 -5.64
N TRP A 105 -10.12 -12.19 -4.46
CA TRP A 105 -8.79 -11.76 -4.04
C TRP A 105 -8.27 -12.54 -2.83
N ASN A 106 -9.03 -13.45 -2.25
CA ASN A 106 -8.62 -14.20 -1.05
C ASN A 106 -7.28 -14.96 -1.22
N TRP A 107 -6.93 -15.31 -2.46
CA TRP A 107 -5.62 -15.91 -2.78
C TRP A 107 -4.44 -14.99 -2.46
N SER A 108 -4.62 -13.66 -2.43
CA SER A 108 -3.56 -12.71 -2.13
C SER A 108 -3.34 -12.49 -0.64
N GLY A 109 -4.17 -13.05 0.25
CA GLY A 109 -4.05 -12.84 1.70
C GLY A 109 -2.70 -13.30 2.26
N GLU A 110 -2.21 -14.47 1.85
CA GLU A 110 -0.90 -15.00 2.28
C GLU A 110 0.28 -14.17 1.74
N HIS A 111 0.06 -13.30 0.75
CA HIS A 111 1.10 -12.46 0.17
C HIS A 111 1.44 -11.23 1.04
N HIS A 112 0.74 -10.99 2.15
CA HIS A 112 1.00 -9.84 3.03
C HIS A 112 2.01 -10.13 4.14
N TYR A 113 2.38 -11.40 4.36
CA TYR A 113 3.24 -11.77 5.48
C TYR A 113 4.10 -13.02 5.19
N ILE A 114 4.96 -13.35 6.14
CA ILE A 114 5.71 -14.60 6.26
C ILE A 114 5.55 -15.09 7.70
N ASN A 115 5.18 -16.37 7.84
CA ASN A 115 5.13 -17.07 9.12
C ASN A 115 6.47 -17.76 9.39
N ILE A 116 7.15 -17.34 10.44
CA ILE A 116 8.41 -17.93 10.90
C ILE A 116 8.13 -18.88 12.08
N PRO A 117 8.76 -20.06 12.14
CA PRO A 117 8.66 -20.91 13.32
C PRO A 117 9.14 -20.16 14.57
N ASP A 118 8.42 -20.34 15.67
CA ASP A 118 8.63 -19.57 16.89
C ASP A 118 10.09 -19.60 17.37
N TYR A 119 10.61 -18.44 17.76
CA TYR A 119 11.95 -18.25 18.33
C TYR A 119 13.15 -18.65 17.44
N VAL A 120 12.92 -19.05 16.19
CA VAL A 120 14.01 -19.42 15.25
C VAL A 120 14.80 -18.19 14.78
N CYS A 121 14.17 -17.01 14.76
CA CYS A 121 14.82 -15.72 14.46
C CYS A 121 15.57 -15.68 13.11
N GLN A 122 15.18 -16.53 12.17
CA GLN A 122 15.83 -16.69 10.89
C GLN A 122 14.78 -16.96 9.83
N TYR A 123 14.80 -16.18 8.76
CA TYR A 123 14.02 -16.43 7.56
C TYR A 123 14.78 -17.39 6.63
N VAL A 124 14.09 -18.45 6.20
CA VAL A 124 14.60 -19.43 5.25
C VAL A 124 13.55 -19.59 4.15
N PRO A 125 13.78 -19.05 2.92
CA PRO A 125 12.77 -19.03 1.86
C PRO A 125 12.10 -20.38 1.59
N ASN A 126 12.89 -21.46 1.47
CA ASN A 126 12.36 -22.79 1.19
C ASN A 126 11.54 -23.42 2.34
N ARG A 127 11.60 -22.85 3.54
CA ARG A 127 10.83 -23.31 4.71
C ARG A 127 9.61 -22.42 4.95
N ASP A 128 9.82 -21.10 4.86
CA ASP A 128 8.86 -20.10 5.34
C ASP A 128 8.04 -19.46 4.21
N CYS A 129 8.47 -19.62 2.95
CA CYS A 129 7.80 -19.09 1.76
C CYS A 129 7.53 -20.19 0.74
N LEU A 130 6.84 -21.26 1.19
CA LEU A 130 6.54 -22.41 0.35
C LEU A 130 5.78 -21.98 -0.91
N ASP A 131 6.19 -22.52 -2.06
CA ASP A 131 5.62 -22.23 -3.38
C ASP A 131 5.60 -20.74 -3.77
N ASN A 132 6.44 -19.90 -3.13
CA ASN A 132 6.42 -18.45 -3.24
C ASN A 132 5.09 -17.81 -2.78
N ASN A 133 4.29 -18.53 -1.99
CA ASN A 133 3.03 -18.05 -1.43
C ASN A 133 3.27 -17.33 -0.10
N CYS A 134 4.02 -16.23 -0.18
CA CYS A 134 4.31 -15.33 0.92
C CYS A 134 4.70 -13.95 0.37
N ILE A 135 4.92 -12.96 1.23
CA ILE A 135 5.29 -11.61 0.78
C ILE A 135 6.61 -11.52 -0.02
N ASP A 136 7.65 -12.28 0.34
CA ASP A 136 8.90 -12.33 -0.43
C ASP A 136 8.64 -12.85 -1.86
N GLY A 137 7.91 -13.96 -1.97
CA GLY A 137 7.51 -14.52 -3.25
C GLY A 137 6.65 -13.57 -4.09
N ALA A 138 5.72 -12.86 -3.44
CA ALA A 138 4.86 -11.86 -4.07
C ALA A 138 5.66 -10.69 -4.62
N ILE A 139 6.57 -10.10 -3.84
CA ILE A 139 7.46 -9.01 -4.31
C ILE A 139 8.25 -9.45 -5.53
N GLN A 140 8.82 -10.65 -5.50
CA GLN A 140 9.56 -11.18 -6.66
C GLN A 140 8.66 -11.37 -7.89
N ASN A 141 7.45 -11.88 -7.71
CA ASN A 141 6.47 -12.07 -8.79
C ASN A 141 6.05 -10.73 -9.42
N TYR A 142 5.59 -9.78 -8.61
CA TYR A 142 5.08 -8.51 -9.11
C TYR A 142 6.19 -7.60 -9.67
N THR A 143 7.43 -7.74 -9.18
CA THR A 143 8.62 -7.15 -9.82
C THR A 143 8.77 -7.64 -11.26
N ARG A 144 8.71 -8.97 -11.49
CA ARG A 144 8.79 -9.56 -12.83
C ARG A 144 7.62 -9.15 -13.73
N ARG A 145 6.40 -9.14 -13.19
CA ARG A 145 5.19 -8.74 -13.94
C ARG A 145 5.25 -7.27 -14.35
N LEU A 146 5.63 -6.37 -13.45
CA LEU A 146 5.72 -4.95 -13.74
C LEU A 146 6.79 -4.64 -14.81
N ALA A 147 7.91 -5.37 -14.78
CA ALA A 147 8.98 -5.27 -15.76
C ALA A 147 8.62 -5.86 -17.14
N ASN A 148 7.62 -6.76 -17.21
CA ASN A 148 7.26 -7.43 -18.45
C ASN A 148 6.37 -6.55 -19.35
N THR A 149 6.94 -5.99 -20.42
CA THR A 149 6.22 -5.14 -21.37
C THR A 149 5.29 -5.90 -22.31
N SER A 150 5.26 -7.24 -22.27
CA SER A 150 4.28 -8.04 -23.02
C SER A 150 2.94 -8.20 -22.29
N LEU A 151 2.89 -7.91 -20.99
CA LEU A 151 1.64 -7.92 -20.23
C LEU A 151 0.82 -6.69 -20.59
N ASP A 152 -0.50 -6.83 -20.50
CA ASP A 152 -1.40 -5.71 -20.74
C ASP A 152 -1.31 -4.63 -19.63
N HIS A 153 -1.94 -3.49 -19.87
CA HIS A 153 -1.90 -2.35 -18.95
C HIS A 153 -2.48 -2.71 -17.58
N VAL A 154 -3.59 -3.46 -17.52
CA VAL A 154 -4.27 -3.82 -16.27
C VAL A 154 -3.39 -4.70 -15.41
N GLN A 155 -2.79 -5.73 -16.01
CA GLN A 155 -1.89 -6.66 -15.30
C GLN A 155 -0.65 -5.95 -14.74
N ARG A 156 -0.14 -4.93 -15.45
CA ARG A 156 1.01 -4.13 -14.99
C ARG A 156 0.60 -3.08 -13.96
N GLN A 157 -0.59 -2.51 -14.07
CA GLN A 157 -1.17 -1.63 -13.07
C GLN A 157 -1.37 -2.38 -11.74
N GLU A 158 -1.98 -3.55 -11.77
CA GLU A 158 -2.13 -4.43 -10.59
C GLU A 158 -0.77 -4.77 -10.00
N ALA A 159 0.21 -5.12 -10.85
CA ALA A 159 1.56 -5.41 -10.37
C ALA A 159 2.21 -4.22 -9.67
N LEU A 160 2.02 -2.98 -10.17
CA LEU A 160 2.50 -1.78 -9.49
C LEU A 160 1.79 -1.58 -8.14
N GLN A 161 0.47 -1.72 -8.09
CA GLN A 161 -0.31 -1.50 -6.86
C GLN A 161 0.04 -2.52 -5.77
N PHE A 162 0.12 -3.81 -6.12
CA PHE A 162 0.61 -4.85 -5.22
C PHE A 162 2.04 -4.58 -4.75
N LEU A 163 2.93 -4.21 -5.65
CA LEU A 163 4.33 -3.99 -5.31
C LEU A 163 4.54 -2.78 -4.38
N VAL A 164 3.78 -1.70 -4.57
CA VAL A 164 3.77 -0.54 -3.66
C VAL A 164 3.34 -0.97 -2.26
N HIS A 165 2.30 -1.80 -2.16
CA HIS A 165 1.79 -2.29 -0.89
C HIS A 165 2.77 -3.25 -0.19
N TYR A 166 3.19 -4.32 -0.88
CA TYR A 166 4.01 -5.37 -0.31
C TYR A 166 5.41 -4.90 0.10
N VAL A 167 5.98 -3.88 -0.55
CA VAL A 167 7.22 -3.30 -0.02
C VAL A 167 6.98 -2.55 1.30
N GLY A 168 5.80 -1.97 1.52
CA GLY A 168 5.43 -1.43 2.84
C GLY A 168 5.33 -2.54 3.89
N ASP A 169 4.57 -3.60 3.57
CA ASP A 169 4.32 -4.73 4.47
C ASP A 169 5.59 -5.46 4.90
N VAL A 170 6.52 -5.75 3.98
CA VAL A 170 7.79 -6.42 4.29
C VAL A 170 8.78 -5.54 5.07
N HIS A 171 8.35 -4.34 5.46
CA HIS A 171 9.07 -3.48 6.41
C HIS A 171 8.32 -3.32 7.74
N GLN A 172 7.12 -3.90 7.87
CA GLN A 172 6.41 -3.99 9.13
C GLN A 172 6.90 -5.24 9.86
N PRO A 173 7.62 -5.12 11.00
CA PRO A 173 8.25 -6.27 11.65
C PRO A 173 7.33 -7.48 11.90
N LEU A 174 6.07 -7.24 12.28
CA LEU A 174 5.11 -8.30 12.58
C LEU A 174 4.47 -8.94 11.35
N HIS A 175 4.79 -8.50 10.13
CA HIS A 175 4.49 -9.24 8.90
C HIS A 175 5.54 -10.31 8.62
N VAL A 176 6.66 -10.34 9.34
CA VAL A 176 7.64 -11.44 9.30
C VAL A 176 7.93 -11.90 10.73
N ALA A 177 7.01 -12.68 11.28
CA ALA A 177 6.96 -12.96 12.71
C ALA A 177 6.46 -14.39 13.02
N PHE A 178 6.21 -14.67 14.30
CA PHE A 178 5.96 -16.02 14.77
C PHE A 178 4.62 -16.60 14.29
N THR A 179 4.66 -17.88 13.96
CA THR A 179 3.51 -18.61 13.42
C THR A 179 2.43 -18.82 14.48
N SER A 180 2.83 -19.22 15.70
CA SER A 180 1.86 -19.64 16.73
C SER A 180 0.91 -18.53 17.17
N ASP A 181 1.37 -17.28 17.11
CA ASP A 181 0.62 -16.12 17.57
C ASP A 181 0.03 -15.26 16.43
N ARG A 182 0.19 -15.74 15.18
CA ARG A 182 -0.24 -15.07 13.94
C ARG A 182 0.40 -13.69 13.80
N GLY A 183 1.72 -13.62 13.92
CA GLY A 183 2.46 -12.36 13.87
C GLY A 183 2.00 -11.36 14.92
N GLY A 184 1.76 -11.82 16.15
CA GLY A 184 1.33 -10.98 17.27
C GLY A 184 -0.17 -10.64 17.31
N ASN A 185 -0.99 -11.09 16.35
CA ASN A 185 -2.44 -10.84 16.35
C ASN A 185 -3.16 -11.45 17.57
N THR A 186 -2.63 -12.55 18.09
CA THR A 186 -3.19 -13.21 19.29
C THR A 186 -2.55 -12.75 20.60
N VAL A 187 -1.47 -11.98 20.55
CA VAL A 187 -0.83 -11.36 21.72
C VAL A 187 -1.60 -10.09 22.06
N ARG A 188 -2.47 -10.15 23.06
CA ARG A 188 -3.43 -9.07 23.38
C ARG A 188 -2.99 -8.27 24.59
N GLY A 189 -3.43 -7.03 24.69
CA GLY A 189 -3.03 -6.18 25.80
C GLY A 189 -3.51 -4.75 25.67
N ASN A 190 -2.91 -3.89 26.47
CA ASN A 190 -3.20 -2.46 26.50
C ASN A 190 -1.94 -1.69 26.11
N PHE A 191 -2.06 -0.77 25.16
CA PHE A 191 -1.04 0.24 24.88
C PHE A 191 -1.55 1.57 25.41
N PHE A 192 -0.93 2.06 26.48
CA PHE A 192 -1.52 3.09 27.34
C PHE A 192 -2.96 2.69 27.74
N SER A 193 -3.96 3.54 27.46
CA SER A 193 -5.37 3.28 27.73
C SER A 193 -6.10 2.54 26.59
N VAL A 194 -5.42 2.23 25.48
CA VAL A 194 -6.03 1.63 24.29
C VAL A 194 -5.91 0.11 24.35
N ARG A 195 -7.04 -0.60 24.32
CA ARG A 195 -7.07 -2.06 24.17
C ARG A 195 -6.71 -2.44 22.73
N THR A 196 -5.76 -3.34 22.55
CA THR A 196 -5.27 -3.74 21.22
C THR A 196 -4.65 -5.15 21.24
N ASN A 197 -4.01 -5.54 20.14
CA ASN A 197 -3.07 -6.66 20.06
C ASN A 197 -1.70 -6.17 19.55
N LEU A 198 -0.67 -7.00 19.68
CA LEU A 198 0.70 -6.59 19.35
C LEU A 198 0.85 -6.26 17.87
N HIS A 199 0.19 -6.99 16.97
CA HIS A 199 0.16 -6.69 15.54
C HIS A 199 -0.40 -5.29 15.30
N SER A 200 -1.67 -5.05 15.68
CA SER A 200 -2.36 -3.76 15.56
C SER A 200 -1.67 -2.60 16.30
N LEU A 201 -0.82 -2.88 17.29
CA LEU A 201 0.04 -1.87 17.91
C LEU A 201 1.14 -1.39 16.96
N TRP A 202 1.84 -2.30 16.29
CA TRP A 202 2.95 -1.97 15.40
C TRP A 202 2.47 -1.27 14.16
N ASP A 203 1.64 -1.94 13.36
CA ASP A 203 0.25 -1.56 13.27
C ASP A 203 -0.10 -0.07 13.18
N THR A 204 -1.07 0.28 14.01
CA THR A 204 -1.67 1.61 14.14
C THR A 204 -1.01 2.42 15.21
N HIS A 205 -0.95 1.85 16.40
CA HIS A 205 -1.05 2.69 17.56
C HIS A 205 0.26 3.41 17.87
N ILE A 206 1.42 2.85 17.51
CA ILE A 206 2.71 3.54 17.63
C ILE A 206 2.73 4.75 16.69
N LEU A 207 2.42 4.52 15.41
CA LEU A 207 2.46 5.55 14.36
C LEU A 207 1.42 6.66 14.61
N GLN A 208 0.18 6.27 14.89
CA GLN A 208 -0.91 7.22 15.18
C GLN A 208 -0.57 8.07 16.41
N ARG A 209 -0.08 7.45 17.49
CA ARG A 209 0.35 8.19 18.68
C ARG A 209 1.47 9.18 18.36
N ARG A 210 2.44 8.78 17.54
CA ARG A 210 3.55 9.63 17.11
C ARG A 210 3.04 10.87 16.38
N ILE A 211 2.16 10.68 15.39
CA ILE A 211 1.53 11.76 14.62
C ILE A 211 0.69 12.69 15.52
N ASP A 212 -0.14 12.11 16.39
CA ASP A 212 -1.06 12.86 17.25
C ASP A 212 -0.34 13.69 18.31
N THR A 213 0.70 13.12 18.91
CA THR A 213 1.41 13.73 20.04
C THR A 213 2.45 14.75 19.57
N ASP A 214 3.19 14.43 18.51
CA ASP A 214 4.43 15.14 18.17
C ASP A 214 4.32 15.96 16.87
N PHE A 215 3.26 15.77 16.06
CA PHE A 215 3.13 16.37 14.72
C PHE A 215 1.76 17.01 14.47
N ASN A 216 1.09 17.49 15.52
CA ASN A 216 -0.19 18.19 15.44
C ASN A 216 -1.26 17.42 14.65
N GLN A 217 -1.29 16.09 14.80
CA GLN A 217 -2.22 15.20 14.09
C GLN A 217 -2.09 15.28 12.55
N SER A 218 -0.92 15.70 12.04
CA SER A 218 -0.68 15.90 10.61
C SER A 218 0.33 14.91 10.06
N ALA A 219 -0.16 13.95 9.27
CA ALA A 219 0.69 13.03 8.52
C ALA A 219 1.63 13.77 7.54
N ALA A 220 1.21 14.92 7.00
CA ALA A 220 2.04 15.74 6.12
C ALA A 220 3.24 16.37 6.85
N ILE A 221 3.03 16.93 8.05
CA ILE A 221 4.12 17.44 8.89
C ILE A 221 5.06 16.28 9.26
N TYR A 222 4.49 15.12 9.60
CA TYR A 222 5.28 13.94 9.90
C TYR A 222 6.11 13.44 8.71
N PHE A 223 5.53 13.38 7.51
CA PHE A 223 6.25 13.07 6.28
C PHE A 223 7.43 14.02 6.06
N HIS A 224 7.25 15.33 6.21
CA HIS A 224 8.34 16.30 6.11
C HIS A 224 9.45 16.04 7.14
N TYR A 225 9.09 15.66 8.36
CA TYR A 225 10.06 15.24 9.37
C TYR A 225 10.83 13.98 8.93
N LEU A 226 10.16 12.94 8.43
CA LEU A 226 10.82 11.73 7.91
C LEU A 226 11.80 12.07 6.77
N THR A 227 11.44 12.98 5.85
CA THR A 227 12.37 13.42 4.79
C THR A 227 13.57 14.18 5.32
N THR A 228 13.43 14.90 6.42
CA THR A 228 14.56 15.55 7.10
C THR A 228 15.45 14.52 7.78
N LEU A 229 14.90 13.47 8.38
CA LEU A 229 15.68 12.36 8.94
C LEU A 229 16.51 11.63 7.88
N ILE A 230 15.96 11.43 6.68
CA ILE A 230 16.69 10.85 5.54
C ILE A 230 17.98 11.63 5.26
N SER A 231 17.88 12.96 5.18
CA SER A 231 19.03 13.81 4.83
C SER A 231 19.98 14.10 5.99
N SER A 232 19.49 14.10 7.23
CA SER A 232 20.26 14.52 8.41
C SER A 232 20.83 13.37 9.26
N LYS A 233 20.14 12.24 9.31
CA LYS A 233 20.47 11.11 10.19
C LYS A 233 20.79 9.84 9.43
N TYR A 234 20.08 9.56 8.35
CA TYR A 234 20.15 8.28 7.65
C TYR A 234 20.86 8.32 6.29
N VAL A 235 21.47 9.46 5.92
CA VAL A 235 22.12 9.65 4.61
C VAL A 235 23.18 8.58 4.34
N ASP A 236 23.98 8.24 5.35
CA ASP A 236 25.05 7.24 5.25
C ASP A 236 24.51 5.79 5.20
N ASN A 237 23.29 5.56 5.72
CA ASN A 237 22.65 4.24 5.68
C ASN A 237 22.10 3.88 4.30
N ILE A 238 21.77 4.87 3.46
CA ILE A 238 21.11 4.64 2.16
C ILE A 238 21.92 3.70 1.27
N THR A 239 23.24 3.89 1.19
CA THR A 239 24.11 3.02 0.38
C THR A 239 24.04 1.57 0.84
N GLN A 240 24.05 1.34 2.15
CA GLN A 240 23.92 0.00 2.72
C GLN A 240 22.54 -0.61 2.42
N TRP A 241 21.45 0.14 2.62
CA TRP A 241 20.09 -0.35 2.38
C TRP A 241 19.84 -0.75 0.93
N LEU A 242 20.57 -0.14 -0.02
CA LEU A 242 20.44 -0.38 -1.45
C LEU A 242 21.49 -1.35 -2.00
N THR A 243 22.42 -1.86 -1.18
CA THR A 243 23.52 -2.71 -1.63
C THR A 243 23.04 -4.00 -2.33
N CYS A 244 21.88 -4.54 -1.93
CA CYS A 244 21.33 -5.76 -2.53
C CYS A 244 20.97 -5.61 -4.03
N TYR A 245 20.78 -4.38 -4.51
CA TYR A 245 20.49 -4.10 -5.92
C TYR A 245 21.72 -4.13 -6.84
N ASN A 246 22.94 -4.26 -6.30
CA ASN A 246 24.17 -4.26 -7.10
C ASN A 246 24.38 -5.57 -7.89
N GLN A 247 23.59 -6.60 -7.64
CA GLN A 247 23.74 -7.91 -8.29
C GLN A 247 22.86 -8.04 -9.53
N THR A 248 21.53 -7.99 -9.38
CA THR A 248 20.55 -8.07 -10.48
C THR A 248 19.25 -7.38 -10.07
N LEU A 249 18.42 -6.99 -11.06
CA LEU A 249 17.06 -6.46 -10.81
C LEU A 249 16.19 -7.43 -10.01
N PHE A 250 16.38 -8.73 -10.25
CA PHE A 250 15.64 -9.82 -9.59
C PHE A 250 16.42 -10.42 -8.42
N SER A 251 17.37 -9.68 -7.84
CA SER A 251 18.06 -10.15 -6.64
C SER A 251 17.04 -10.33 -5.51
N ALA A 252 17.25 -11.34 -4.66
CA ALA A 252 16.38 -11.67 -3.53
C ALA A 252 16.51 -10.64 -2.38
N CYS A 253 16.45 -9.35 -2.70
CA CYS A 253 16.48 -8.26 -1.74
C CYS A 253 15.38 -8.42 -0.68
N SER A 254 14.17 -8.81 -1.10
CA SER A 254 13.03 -9.05 -0.22
C SER A 254 13.31 -10.10 0.86
N ALA A 255 14.12 -11.13 0.57
CA ALA A 255 14.54 -12.10 1.59
C ALA A 255 15.45 -11.48 2.67
N LEU A 256 16.33 -10.54 2.28
CA LEU A 256 17.13 -9.79 3.25
C LEU A 256 16.26 -8.87 4.10
N TRP A 257 15.25 -8.23 3.51
CA TRP A 257 14.33 -7.34 4.22
C TRP A 257 13.49 -8.11 5.23
N ALA A 258 13.02 -9.31 4.86
CA ALA A 258 12.34 -10.23 5.76
C ALA A 258 13.25 -10.68 6.92
N GLN A 259 14.52 -10.98 6.64
CA GLN A 259 15.48 -11.31 7.71
C GLN A 259 15.68 -10.13 8.68
N GLU A 260 15.72 -8.89 8.20
CA GLU A 260 15.83 -7.70 9.06
C GLU A 260 14.62 -7.57 10.01
N ASP A 261 13.42 -7.90 9.55
CA ASP A 261 12.21 -7.83 10.36
C ASP A 261 12.14 -8.91 11.44
N ILE A 262 12.44 -10.17 11.10
CA ILE A 262 12.47 -11.23 12.12
C ILE A 262 13.57 -10.99 13.16
N ASP A 263 14.68 -10.35 12.77
CA ASP A 263 15.72 -9.87 13.69
C ASP A 263 15.17 -8.85 14.70
N LEU A 264 14.38 -7.86 14.23
CA LEU A 264 13.72 -6.87 15.08
C LEU A 264 12.67 -7.52 15.99
N VAL A 265 11.93 -8.49 15.45
CA VAL A 265 10.94 -9.28 16.20
C VAL A 265 11.57 -9.94 17.42
N CYS A 266 12.67 -10.64 17.21
CA CYS A 266 13.35 -11.37 18.26
C CYS A 266 14.10 -10.46 19.25
N LYS A 267 14.63 -9.32 18.80
CA LYS A 267 15.46 -8.44 19.65
C LYS A 267 14.63 -7.43 20.44
N THR A 268 13.51 -6.96 19.89
CA THR A 268 12.83 -5.76 20.42
C THR A 268 11.31 -5.89 20.49
N VAL A 269 10.65 -6.35 19.43
CA VAL A 269 9.18 -6.26 19.30
C VAL A 269 8.45 -6.95 20.45
N TYR A 270 8.90 -8.16 20.83
CA TYR A 270 8.26 -8.94 21.87
C TYR A 270 8.72 -8.61 23.29
N ILE A 271 9.63 -7.65 23.47
CA ILE A 271 10.13 -7.26 24.80
C ILE A 271 9.20 -6.23 25.42
N ALA A 272 8.45 -6.64 26.44
CA ALA A 272 7.46 -5.84 27.15
C ALA A 272 8.05 -4.64 27.92
N GLU A 273 7.19 -3.86 28.56
CA GLU A 273 7.54 -2.70 29.40
C GLU A 273 8.50 -3.08 30.55
N ASP A 274 8.33 -4.28 31.11
CA ASP A 274 9.08 -4.84 32.23
C ASP A 274 10.24 -5.76 31.78
N ALA A 275 10.61 -5.68 30.50
CA ALA A 275 11.64 -6.49 29.84
C ALA A 275 11.37 -8.00 29.74
N HIS A 276 10.17 -8.48 30.08
CA HIS A 276 9.79 -9.87 29.80
C HIS A 276 9.34 -10.06 28.36
N PHE A 277 9.49 -11.29 27.88
CA PHE A 277 9.03 -11.66 26.55
C PHE A 277 7.51 -11.86 26.54
N MET A 278 6.80 -11.10 25.69
CA MET A 278 5.35 -11.19 25.51
C MET A 278 4.96 -12.48 24.79
N ASN A 279 3.77 -13.01 25.09
CA ASN A 279 3.19 -14.13 24.37
C ASN A 279 1.66 -14.13 24.54
N SER A 280 0.97 -15.03 23.86
CA SER A 280 -0.50 -15.07 23.83
C SER A 280 -1.14 -15.57 25.14
N SER A 281 -0.37 -15.98 26.14
CA SER A 281 -0.89 -16.55 27.40
C SER A 281 -1.30 -15.48 28.42
N SER A 282 -0.84 -14.25 28.27
CA SER A 282 -1.10 -13.16 29.22
C SER A 282 -1.26 -11.83 28.53
N ASN A 283 -2.12 -10.96 29.08
CA ASN A 283 -2.28 -9.61 28.55
C ASN A 283 -1.05 -8.74 28.88
N PHE A 284 -0.51 -8.05 27.88
CA PHE A 284 0.50 -7.02 28.12
C PHE A 284 -0.12 -5.70 28.59
N THR A 285 0.69 -4.89 29.27
CA THR A 285 0.46 -3.45 29.47
C THR A 285 1.72 -2.71 29.04
N LEU A 286 1.65 -2.00 27.93
CA LEU A 286 2.76 -1.28 27.31
C LEU A 286 2.52 0.22 27.46
N GLY A 287 3.57 0.96 27.78
CA GLY A 287 3.51 2.39 28.04
C GLY A 287 4.65 3.15 27.39
N SER A 288 5.17 4.15 28.10
CA SER A 288 6.19 5.05 27.58
C SER A 288 7.51 4.34 27.28
N ASN A 289 7.95 3.37 28.10
CA ASN A 289 9.23 2.69 27.85
C ASN A 289 9.17 1.88 26.56
N TYR A 290 8.10 1.12 26.35
CA TYR A 290 7.89 0.42 25.09
C TYR A 290 7.83 1.39 23.92
N TYR A 291 6.97 2.43 24.00
CA TYR A 291 6.82 3.43 22.94
C TYR A 291 8.15 4.07 22.54
N TYR A 292 8.91 4.62 23.50
CA TYR A 292 10.16 5.33 23.20
C TYR A 292 11.26 4.44 22.60
N ARG A 293 11.23 3.13 22.87
CA ARG A 293 12.15 2.16 22.25
C ARG A 293 11.72 1.77 20.83
N THR A 294 10.43 1.80 20.52
CA THR A 294 9.91 1.22 19.26
C THR A 294 9.54 2.24 18.19
N TRP A 295 9.09 3.46 18.52
CA TRP A 295 8.80 4.47 17.48
C TRP A 295 9.99 4.80 16.58
N PRO A 296 11.27 4.85 17.05
CA PRO A 296 12.39 5.09 16.16
C PRO A 296 12.61 3.94 15.16
N ILE A 297 12.21 2.72 15.52
CA ILE A 297 12.27 1.55 14.65
C ILE A 297 11.19 1.66 13.57
N VAL A 298 9.97 2.04 13.94
CA VAL A 298 8.88 2.29 12.98
C VAL A 298 9.30 3.33 11.94
N GLU A 299 9.86 4.47 12.38
CA GLU A 299 10.38 5.50 11.48
C GLU A 299 11.48 5.00 10.55
N TYR A 300 12.44 4.24 11.11
CA TYR A 300 13.53 3.65 10.35
C TYR A 300 12.98 2.72 9.26
N ARG A 301 12.01 1.86 9.59
CA ARG A 301 11.41 0.92 8.63
C ARG A 301 10.55 1.61 7.57
N LEU A 302 9.75 2.62 7.92
CA LEU A 302 8.99 3.43 6.96
C LEU A 302 9.94 4.08 5.92
N ILE A 303 11.02 4.69 6.40
CA ILE A 303 12.04 5.31 5.56
C ILE A 303 12.74 4.28 4.68
N GLN A 304 13.15 3.16 5.27
CA GLN A 304 13.87 2.11 4.57
C GLN A 304 13.00 1.49 3.45
N GLY A 305 11.73 1.23 3.72
CA GLY A 305 10.74 0.76 2.74
C GLY A 305 10.58 1.75 1.58
N GLY A 306 10.41 3.04 1.87
CA GLY A 306 10.26 4.06 0.83
C GLY A 306 11.51 4.21 -0.05
N ILE A 307 12.70 4.21 0.56
CA ILE A 307 13.98 4.27 -0.17
C ILE A 307 14.15 3.05 -1.09
N ARG A 308 13.82 1.85 -0.59
CA ARG A 308 13.91 0.60 -1.35
C ARG A 308 12.90 0.54 -2.48
N LEU A 309 11.64 0.92 -2.23
CA LEU A 309 10.59 0.96 -3.23
C LEU A 309 10.93 1.93 -4.37
N GLY A 310 11.39 3.14 -4.04
CA GLY A 310 11.79 4.13 -5.04
C GLY A 310 12.94 3.63 -5.93
N LYS A 311 13.97 3.00 -5.32
CA LYS A 311 15.06 2.38 -6.09
C LYS A 311 14.56 1.24 -6.97
N MET A 312 13.68 0.38 -6.45
CA MET A 312 13.13 -0.75 -7.19
C MET A 312 12.36 -0.30 -8.43
N ILE A 313 11.44 0.67 -8.29
CA ILE A 313 10.65 1.19 -9.41
C ILE A 313 11.58 1.80 -10.49
N ASN A 314 12.60 2.56 -10.08
CA ASN A 314 13.57 3.12 -11.01
C ASN A 314 14.28 2.03 -11.84
N LEU A 315 14.68 0.92 -11.20
CA LEU A 315 15.35 -0.18 -11.89
C LEU A 315 14.39 -0.97 -12.78
N ILE A 316 13.13 -1.18 -12.36
CA ILE A 316 12.11 -1.86 -13.16
C ILE A 316 11.81 -1.06 -14.44
N GLU A 317 11.63 0.26 -14.31
CA GLU A 317 11.38 1.16 -15.44
C GLU A 317 12.56 1.14 -16.42
N GLU A 318 13.79 1.27 -15.91
CA GLU A 318 15.00 1.24 -16.71
C GLU A 318 15.16 -0.07 -17.48
N TYR A 319 14.93 -1.20 -16.81
CA TYR A 319 14.98 -2.52 -17.42
C TYR A 319 13.90 -2.70 -18.50
N GLY A 320 12.65 -2.30 -18.22
CA GLY A 320 11.55 -2.37 -19.18
C GLY A 320 11.82 -1.55 -20.45
N ARG A 321 12.43 -0.36 -20.32
CA ARG A 321 12.87 0.41 -21.49
C ARG A 321 13.95 -0.29 -22.29
N TYR A 322 14.92 -0.93 -21.63
CA TYR A 322 16.01 -1.63 -22.30
C TYR A 322 15.48 -2.84 -23.09
N THR A 323 14.63 -3.66 -22.48
CA THR A 323 14.04 -4.84 -23.13
C THR A 323 13.12 -4.47 -24.28
N ALA A 324 12.29 -3.43 -24.14
CA ALA A 324 11.45 -2.94 -25.23
C ALA A 324 12.27 -2.49 -26.45
N LYS A 325 13.39 -1.76 -26.22
CA LYS A 325 14.31 -1.37 -27.30
C LYS A 325 14.94 -2.59 -27.97
N ALA A 326 15.43 -3.57 -27.20
CA ALA A 326 16.03 -4.78 -27.75
C ALA A 326 15.03 -5.58 -28.62
N THR A 327 13.78 -5.70 -28.19
CA THR A 327 12.71 -6.35 -28.97
C THR A 327 12.44 -5.60 -30.27
N LEU A 328 12.39 -4.26 -30.24
CA LEU A 328 12.21 -3.44 -31.45
C LEU A 328 13.36 -3.66 -32.46
N TYR A 329 14.62 -3.68 -31.99
CA TYR A 329 15.77 -3.97 -32.85
C TYR A 329 15.71 -5.38 -33.46
N ASN A 330 15.35 -6.39 -32.67
CA ASN A 330 15.26 -7.78 -33.15
C ASN A 330 14.03 -8.07 -34.01
N SER A 331 12.98 -7.23 -33.91
CA SER A 331 11.76 -7.32 -34.71
C SER A 331 11.84 -6.58 -36.05
N GLN A 332 12.93 -5.85 -36.33
CA GLN A 332 13.14 -5.30 -37.65
C GLN A 332 13.35 -6.45 -38.64
N PRO A 333 12.52 -6.58 -39.69
CA PRO A 333 12.76 -7.59 -40.71
C PRO A 333 14.14 -7.31 -41.34
N LEU A 334 14.86 -8.38 -41.70
CA LEU A 334 16.12 -8.37 -42.45
C LEU A 334 16.06 -7.61 -43.80
N LEU A 335 14.98 -6.89 -44.09
CA LEU A 335 14.75 -6.11 -45.29
C LEU A 335 15.69 -4.90 -45.41
N ILE A 336 16.22 -4.36 -44.31
CA ILE A 336 17.10 -3.17 -44.39
C ILE A 336 18.54 -3.54 -44.79
N VAL A 337 18.98 -4.79 -44.58
CA VAL A 337 20.32 -5.23 -45.01
C VAL A 337 20.35 -5.64 -46.50
N ILE A 338 19.20 -6.01 -47.08
CA ILE A 338 19.14 -6.42 -48.50
C ILE A 338 19.04 -5.20 -49.45
N VAL A 339 18.40 -4.10 -49.03
CA VAL A 339 18.27 -2.90 -49.89
C VAL A 339 19.60 -2.16 -50.06
N THR A 340 20.51 -2.21 -49.09
CA THR A 340 21.84 -1.60 -49.24
C THR A 340 22.80 -2.45 -50.07
N VAL A 341 22.63 -3.79 -50.12
CA VAL A 341 23.44 -4.68 -50.95
C VAL A 341 22.98 -4.69 -52.42
N CYS A 342 21.67 -4.53 -52.69
CA CYS A 342 21.18 -4.43 -54.08
C CYS A 342 21.48 -3.09 -54.77
N VAL A 343 21.60 -1.97 -54.04
CA VAL A 343 21.92 -0.66 -54.64
C VAL A 343 23.42 -0.51 -54.96
N LEU A 344 24.29 -1.30 -54.32
CA LEU A 344 25.74 -1.32 -54.61
C LEU A 344 26.14 -2.23 -55.78
N HIS A 345 25.27 -3.14 -56.24
CA HIS A 345 25.55 -4.00 -57.40
C HIS A 345 25.00 -3.49 -58.75
N ILE A 346 24.16 -2.46 -58.77
CA ILE A 346 23.66 -1.86 -60.03
C ILE A 346 24.57 -0.71 -60.53
N LYS A 347 25.52 -0.22 -59.74
CA LYS A 347 26.47 0.84 -60.16
C LYS A 347 27.81 0.34 -60.72
N GLN A 348 28.02 -0.97 -60.88
CA GLN A 348 29.25 -1.53 -61.47
C GLN A 348 29.07 -2.15 -62.86
N LEU A 349 27.93 -1.96 -63.52
CA LEU A 349 27.69 -2.46 -64.89
C LEU A 349 27.45 -1.35 -65.94
N ILE A 350 27.80 -0.10 -65.61
CA ILE A 350 27.91 1.00 -66.60
C ILE A 350 29.25 1.68 -66.35
N ILE A 351 30.32 1.09 -66.90
CA ILE A 351 31.62 1.64 -67.35
C ILE A 351 32.45 0.38 -67.64
N VAL A 352 32.37 -0.12 -68.86
CA VAL A 352 33.44 -0.49 -69.82
C VAL A 352 32.75 -0.78 -71.13
#